data_AF-A0A7S3D5F8-F1
#
_entry.id   AF-A0A7S3D5F8-F1
#
_cell.length_a   1.000
_cell.length_b   1.000
_cell.length_c   1.000
_cell.angle_alpha   90.00
_cell.angle_beta   90.00
_cell.angle_gamma   90.00
#
_symmetry.space_group_name_H-M   'P 1'
#
loop_
_entity.id
_entity.type
_entity.pdbx_description
1 polymer ?
#
loop_
_entity_poly.entity_id
_entity_poly.type
_entity_poly.pdbx_seq_one_letter_code
_entity_poly.pdbx_strand_id
1 'polypeptide(L)'
;SFYLRQIIASVDFSMGNDYVDFFHGWLNYQIEHHLWPNLSMLSYQKSAPSVEAICNKHGVPYIKENVFLRLKKTTDIMVGKTSMRVFPEAYERKFLDLDMKME
;
A
#
# COMPACT_ATOMS: atom_id res chain seq x y z
N SER A 1 10.87 -7.70 -7.26
CA SER A 1 9.98 -6.49 -7.35
C SER A 1 8.72 -6.56 -6.48
N PHE A 2 8.37 -7.74 -5.95
CA PHE A 2 7.08 -8.04 -5.34
C PHE A 2 6.64 -7.04 -4.26
N TYR A 3 7.43 -6.83 -3.20
CA TYR A 3 7.06 -5.95 -2.08
C TYR A 3 6.83 -4.50 -2.50
N LEU A 4 7.67 -3.98 -3.40
CA LEU A 4 7.55 -2.62 -3.90
C LEU A 4 6.22 -2.40 -4.63
N ARG A 5 5.77 -3.39 -5.40
CA ARG A 5 4.47 -3.34 -6.07
C ARG A 5 3.33 -3.29 -5.06
N GLN A 6 3.37 -4.11 -4.01
CA GLN A 6 2.32 -4.13 -2.99
C GLN A 6 2.16 -2.77 -2.31
N ILE A 7 3.27 -2.10 -2.00
CA ILE A 7 3.27 -0.76 -1.38
C ILE A 7 2.74 0.30 -2.36
N ILE A 8 3.29 0.37 -3.57
CA ILE A 8 2.97 1.45 -4.53
C ILE A 8 1.56 1.32 -5.12
N ALA A 9 1.04 0.10 -5.27
CA ALA A 9 -0.29 -0.16 -5.81
C ALA A 9 -1.40 -0.07 -4.75
N SER A 10 -1.04 0.04 -3.47
CA SER A 10 -1.98 0.07 -2.34
C SER A 10 -1.98 1.44 -1.67
N VAL A 11 -2.96 1.63 -0.80
CA VAL A 11 -3.16 2.87 -0.05
C VAL A 11 -3.85 2.55 1.25
N ASP A 12 -3.31 3.11 2.32
CA ASP A 12 -3.94 3.03 3.63
C ASP A 12 -4.91 4.19 3.83
N PHE A 13 -5.82 4.01 4.77
CA PHE A 13 -6.75 5.06 5.19
C PHE A 13 -6.34 5.65 6.54
N SER A 14 -7.19 6.51 7.12
CA SER A 14 -7.00 6.96 8.49
C SER A 14 -6.87 5.74 9.42
N MET A 15 -5.83 5.69 10.24
CA MET A 15 -5.49 4.51 11.04
C MET A 15 -4.69 4.84 12.31
N GLY A 16 -4.38 3.82 13.11
CA GLY A 16 -3.54 3.93 14.31
C GLY A 16 -4.31 4.17 15.61
N ASN A 17 -5.64 3.98 15.59
CA ASN A 17 -6.52 4.14 16.74
C ASN A 17 -7.67 3.14 16.61
N ASP A 18 -7.88 2.31 17.63
CA ASP A 18 -8.89 1.24 17.63
C ASP A 18 -10.31 1.74 17.27
N TYR A 19 -10.69 2.97 17.68
CA TYR A 19 -11.97 3.54 17.28
C TYR A 19 -12.04 3.79 15.77
N VAL A 20 -11.00 4.43 15.21
CA VAL A 20 -10.91 4.73 13.77
C VAL A 20 -10.84 3.43 12.98
N ASP A 21 -10.02 2.49 13.44
CA ASP A 21 -9.79 1.20 12.79
C ASP A 21 -11.07 0.37 12.80
N PHE A 22 -11.82 0.35 13.92
CA PHE A 22 -13.12 -0.31 14.00
C PHE A 22 -14.14 0.27 13.03
N PHE A 23 -14.22 1.60 12.90
CA PHE A 23 -15.15 2.24 11.93
C PHE A 23 -14.76 1.98 10.47
N HIS A 24 -13.50 1.70 10.18
CA HIS A 24 -13.06 1.22 8.87
C HIS A 24 -13.23 -0.31 8.71
N GLY A 25 -13.73 -1.01 9.73
CA GLY A 25 -13.81 -2.46 9.74
C GLY A 25 -12.44 -3.14 9.64
N TRP A 26 -11.38 -2.47 10.10
CA TRP A 26 -9.97 -2.85 9.96
C TRP A 26 -9.45 -2.94 8.52
N LEU A 27 -10.18 -2.40 7.54
CA LEU A 27 -9.76 -2.36 6.14
C LEU A 27 -8.88 -1.15 5.80
N ASN A 28 -8.30 -0.48 6.79
CA ASN A 28 -7.49 0.72 6.65
C ASN A 28 -5.97 0.48 6.59
N TYR A 29 -5.53 -0.77 6.75
CA TYR A 29 -4.14 -1.24 6.65
C TYR A 29 -3.91 -2.12 5.41
N GLN A 30 -4.18 -1.56 4.23
CA GLN A 30 -4.09 -2.29 2.97
C GLN A 30 -2.65 -2.59 2.58
N ILE A 31 -1.71 -1.68 2.85
CA ILE A 31 -0.30 -1.89 2.53
C ILE A 31 0.23 -3.08 3.33
N GLU A 32 0.01 -3.11 4.65
CA GLU A 32 0.45 -4.20 5.52
C GLU A 32 -0.24 -5.52 5.17
N HIS A 33 -1.54 -5.48 4.85
CA HIS A 33 -2.28 -6.66 4.42
C HIS A 33 -1.69 -7.27 3.13
N HIS A 34 -1.34 -6.46 2.13
CA HIS A 34 -0.74 -6.97 0.90
C HIS A 34 0.71 -7.45 1.08
N LEU A 35 1.44 -6.89 2.05
CA LEU A 35 2.79 -7.38 2.41
C LEU A 35 2.72 -8.73 3.14
N TRP A 36 1.77 -8.89 4.08
CA TRP A 36 1.64 -10.08 4.92
C TRP A 36 0.18 -10.45 5.22
N PRO A 37 -0.57 -11.05 4.29
CA PRO A 37 -2.02 -11.23 4.40
C PRO A 37 -2.48 -12.15 5.54
N ASN A 38 -1.56 -12.91 6.12
CA ASN A 38 -1.82 -13.86 7.20
C ASN A 38 -1.67 -13.26 8.61
N LEU A 39 -1.23 -12.00 8.74
CA LEU A 39 -1.11 -11.36 10.05
C LEU A 39 -2.47 -10.90 10.57
N SER A 40 -2.56 -10.78 11.89
CA SER A 40 -3.75 -10.21 12.54
C SER A 40 -3.83 -8.70 12.34
N MET A 41 -5.02 -8.13 12.50
CA MET A 41 -5.23 -6.68 12.36
C MET A 41 -4.43 -5.86 13.37
N LEU A 42 -4.25 -6.39 14.60
CA LEU A 42 -3.36 -5.79 15.60
C LEU A 42 -1.90 -5.79 15.13
N SER A 43 -1.46 -6.85 14.47
CA SER A 43 -0.11 -6.90 13.91
C SER A 43 0.08 -5.89 12.78
N TYR A 44 -0.93 -5.67 11.93
CA TYR A 44 -0.90 -4.60 10.93
C TYR A 44 -0.71 -3.23 11.58
N GLN A 45 -1.58 -2.88 12.54
CA GLN A 45 -1.50 -1.62 13.31
C GLN A 45 -0.12 -1.41 13.95
N LYS A 46 0.48 -2.46 14.52
CA LYS A 46 1.84 -2.40 15.12
C LYS A 46 2.96 -2.29 14.09
N SER A 47 2.80 -2.93 12.94
CA SER A 47 3.84 -2.98 11.91
C SER A 47 3.88 -1.73 11.03
N ALA A 48 2.73 -1.06 10.83
CA ALA A 48 2.59 0.10 9.95
C ALA A 48 3.66 1.19 10.14
N PRO A 49 3.98 1.65 11.38
CA PRO A 49 5.04 2.65 11.57
C PRO A 49 6.42 2.17 11.11
N SER A 50 6.71 0.88 11.25
CA SER A 50 7.98 0.29 10.81
C SER A 50 8.04 0.19 9.28
N VAL A 51 6.94 -0.19 8.64
CA VAL A 51 6.82 -0.23 7.18
C VAL A 51 6.99 1.16 6.59
N GLU A 52 6.30 2.17 7.14
CA GLU A 52 6.42 3.56 6.73
C GLU A 52 7.86 4.08 6.89
N ALA A 53 8.53 3.78 8.00
CA ALA A 53 9.92 4.15 8.23
C ALA A 53 10.88 3.54 7.20
N ILE A 54 10.69 2.25 6.85
CA ILE A 54 11.47 1.58 5.79
C ILE A 54 11.20 2.24 4.44
N CYS A 55 9.94 2.52 4.10
CA CYS A 55 9.58 3.19 2.86
C CYS A 55 10.28 4.56 2.76
N ASN A 56 10.22 5.37 3.82
CA ASN A 56 10.89 6.67 3.89
C ASN A 56 12.40 6.57 3.73
N LYS A 57 13.05 5.60 4.41
CA LYS A 57 14.50 5.34 4.29
C LYS A 57 14.92 5.05 2.84
N HIS A 58 14.07 4.40 2.06
CA HIS A 58 14.36 3.99 0.69
C HIS A 58 13.71 4.89 -0.38
N GLY A 59 13.09 6.01 0.00
CA GLY A 59 12.43 6.93 -0.93
C GLY A 59 11.20 6.31 -1.63
N VAL A 60 10.59 5.28 -1.03
CA VAL A 60 9.37 4.64 -1.53
C VAL A 60 8.16 5.39 -0.94
N PRO A 61 7.17 5.78 -1.76
CA PRO A 61 6.01 6.48 -1.25
C PRO A 61 5.12 5.51 -0.45
N TYR A 62 4.92 5.81 0.83
CA TYR A 62 3.91 5.18 1.68
C TYR A 62 2.67 6.08 1.72
N ILE A 63 1.59 5.66 1.06
CA ILE A 63 0.43 6.54 0.82
C ILE A 63 -0.68 6.25 1.83
N LYS A 64 -1.06 7.27 2.59
CA LYS A 64 -2.26 7.32 3.44
C LYS A 64 -3.19 8.41 2.94
N GLU A 65 -4.43 8.06 2.62
CA GLU A 65 -5.42 9.02 2.10
C GLU A 65 -6.79 8.84 2.74
N ASN A 66 -7.58 9.92 2.77
CA ASN A 66 -8.97 9.82 3.22
C ASN A 66 -9.80 8.91 2.28
N VAL A 67 -10.64 8.04 2.85
CA VAL A 67 -11.46 7.09 2.10
C VAL A 67 -12.38 7.77 1.07
N PHE A 68 -12.94 8.95 1.37
CA PHE A 68 -13.79 9.69 0.45
C PHE A 68 -13.01 10.28 -0.72
N LEU A 69 -11.76 10.70 -0.49
CA LEU A 69 -10.86 11.13 -1.56
C LEU A 69 -10.55 9.95 -2.50
N ARG A 70 -10.30 8.76 -1.94
CA ARG A 70 -10.06 7.54 -2.71
C ARG A 70 -11.30 7.11 -3.48
N LEU A 71 -12.48 7.19 -2.87
CA LEU A 71 -13.75 6.95 -3.56
C LEU A 71 -13.92 7.88 -4.77
N LYS A 72 -13.68 9.20 -4.59
CA LYS A 72 -13.72 10.15 -5.72
C LYS A 72 -12.75 9.76 -6.83
N LYS A 73 -11.50 9.44 -6.50
CA LYS A 73 -10.48 9.01 -7.48
C LYS A 73 -10.93 7.76 -8.25
N THR A 74 -11.49 6.78 -7.54
CA THR A 74 -12.03 5.56 -8.15
C THR A 74 -13.18 5.89 -9.10
N THR A 75 -14.12 6.75 -8.68
CA THR A 75 -15.21 7.21 -9.56
C THR A 75 -14.69 7.93 -10.79
N ASP A 76 -13.71 8.82 -10.64
CA ASP A 76 -13.08 9.54 -11.77
C ASP A 76 -12.44 8.57 -12.79
N ILE A 77 -11.86 7.45 -12.32
CA ILE A 77 -11.36 6.37 -13.19
C ILE A 77 -12.51 5.66 -13.89
N MET A 78 -13.55 5.25 -13.14
CA MET A 78 -14.69 4.49 -13.68
C MET A 78 -15.46 5.25 -14.76
N VAL A 79 -15.56 6.57 -14.64
CA VAL A 79 -16.23 7.44 -15.63
C VAL A 79 -15.29 7.93 -16.73
N GLY A 80 -14.04 7.46 -16.77
CA GLY A 80 -13.06 7.79 -17.81
C GLY A 80 -12.47 9.21 -17.74
N LYS A 81 -12.64 9.93 -16.62
CA LYS A 81 -11.98 11.24 -16.42
C LYS A 81 -10.48 11.11 -16.21
N THR A 82 -10.02 9.95 -15.72
CA THR A 82 -8.60 9.64 -15.52
C THR A 82 -8.36 8.13 -15.66
N SER A 83 -7.11 7.70 -15.58
CA SER A 83 -6.70 6.31 -15.70
C SER A 83 -5.96 5.80 -14.46
N MET A 84 -5.96 4.49 -14.28
CA MET A 84 -5.16 3.84 -13.23
C MET A 84 -3.67 4.08 -13.47
N ARG A 85 -2.92 4.24 -12.38
CA ARG A 85 -1.47 4.27 -12.43
C ARG A 85 -0.96 2.87 -12.80
N VAL A 86 -0.02 2.82 -13.73
CA VAL A 86 0.65 1.59 -14.14
C VAL A 86 2.00 1.51 -13.43
N PHE A 87 2.31 0.36 -12.84
CA PHE A 87 3.63 0.11 -12.27
C PHE A 87 4.65 0.01 -13.43
N PRO A 88 5.74 0.80 -13.45
CA PRO A 88 6.61 0.83 -14.63
C PRO A 88 7.38 -0.47 -14.80
N GLU A 89 7.33 -1.05 -16.01
CA GLU A 89 7.97 -2.34 -16.35
C GLU A 89 9.48 -2.35 -16.08
N ALA A 90 10.16 -1.21 -16.28
CA ALA A 90 11.59 -1.09 -16.02
C ALA A 90 11.96 -1.42 -14.56
N TYR A 91 11.11 -1.06 -13.59
CA TYR A 91 11.31 -1.41 -12.18
C TYR A 91 11.08 -2.91 -11.95
N GLU A 92 10.11 -3.50 -12.62
CA GLU A 92 9.86 -4.93 -12.53
C GLU A 92 11.06 -5.74 -13.02
N ARG A 93 11.56 -5.45 -14.23
CA ARG A 93 12.74 -6.14 -14.79
C ARG A 93 13.97 -5.97 -13.90
N LYS A 94 14.28 -4.73 -13.49
CA LYS A 94 15.45 -4.43 -12.65
C LYS A 94 15.48 -5.27 -11.38
N PHE A 95 14.35 -5.39 -10.67
CA PHE A 95 14.32 -6.11 -9.41
C PHE A 95 14.16 -7.62 -9.59
N LEU A 96 13.48 -8.10 -10.63
CA LEU A 96 13.48 -9.54 -10.95
C LEU A 96 14.90 -10.04 -11.23
N ASP A 97 15.69 -9.28 -11.99
CA ASP A 97 17.08 -9.64 -12.28
C ASP A 97 17.98 -9.64 -11.04
N LEU A 98 17.67 -8.80 -10.04
CA LEU A 98 18.37 -8.79 -8.75
C LEU A 98 17.95 -9.99 -7.90
N ASP A 99 16.65 -10.25 -7.80
CA ASP A 99 16.08 -11.34 -7.01
C ASP A 99 16.62 -12.70 -7.52
N MET A 100 16.70 -12.92 -8.84
CA MET A 100 17.27 -14.13 -9.44
C MET A 100 18.78 -14.33 -9.19
N LYS A 101 19.53 -13.25 -8.89
CA LYS A 101 20.97 -13.32 -8.62
C LYS A 101 21.31 -13.53 -7.15
N MET A 102 20.31 -13.42 -6.28
CA MET A 102 20.45 -13.59 -4.83
C MET A 102 20.14 -15.02 -4.36
N GLU A 103 19.63 -15.88 -5.26
CA GLU A 103 19.49 -17.33 -5.10
C GLU A 103 20.72 -18.07 -5.62
#